data_AF-A0A925PCX9-F1
#
_entry.id   AF-A0A925PCX9-F1
#
_cell.length_a   1.000
_cell.length_b   1.000
_cell.length_c   1.000
_cell.angle_alpha   90.00
_cell.angle_beta   90.00
_cell.angle_gamma   90.00
#
_symmetry.space_group_name_H-M   'P 1'
#
loop_
_entity.id
_entity.type
_entity.pdbx_description
1 polymer ?
#
loop_
_entity_poly.entity_id
_entity_poly.type
_entity_poly.pdbx_seq_one_letter_code
_entity_poly.pdbx_strand_id
1 'polypeptide(L)'
;MTRLRLSAFTLPVLAVVLLALPALLALTATRATAASPFTDRLLRDEALWGDGKAEYAVFDATERRYGEARETEVRHILVRENFAANER
;
A
#
# COMPACT_ATOMS: atom_id res chain seq x y z
N MET A 1 -21.85 -48.91 -14.38
CA MET A 1 -22.74 -47.96 -13.67
C MET A 1 -22.36 -47.94 -12.19
N THR A 2 -21.41 -47.09 -11.81
CA THR A 2 -20.81 -47.09 -10.47
C THR A 2 -21.41 -45.94 -9.66
N ARG A 3 -22.28 -46.25 -8.70
CA ARG A 3 -22.95 -45.24 -7.87
C ARG A 3 -21.94 -44.69 -6.85
N LEU A 4 -21.57 -43.42 -6.99
CA LEU A 4 -20.87 -42.69 -5.94
C LEU A 4 -21.75 -42.68 -4.69
N ARG A 5 -21.38 -43.46 -3.67
CA ARG A 5 -21.92 -43.32 -2.33
C ARG A 5 -21.21 -42.15 -1.66
N LEU A 6 -21.79 -40.95 -1.74
CA LEU A 6 -21.42 -39.87 -0.83
C LEU A 6 -21.74 -40.34 0.59
N SER A 7 -20.70 -40.62 1.37
CA SER A 7 -20.82 -40.94 2.79
C SER A 7 -21.50 -39.78 3.52
N ALA A 8 -22.44 -40.06 4.41
CA ALA A 8 -23.20 -39.05 5.16
C ALA A 8 -22.33 -38.04 5.96
N PHE A 9 -21.04 -38.33 6.12
CA PHE A 9 -20.06 -37.47 6.79
C PHE A 9 -19.39 -36.41 5.89
N THR A 10 -19.44 -36.52 4.56
CA THR A 10 -18.75 -35.57 3.66
C THR A 10 -19.58 -34.34 3.33
N LEU A 11 -20.92 -34.43 3.38
CA LEU A 11 -21.84 -33.33 3.16
C LEU A 11 -21.72 -32.17 4.19
N PRO A 12 -21.67 -32.41 5.52
CA PRO A 12 -21.56 -31.32 6.48
C PRO A 12 -20.19 -30.64 6.43
N VAL A 13 -19.12 -31.39 6.18
CA VAL A 13 -17.76 -30.85 6.07
C VAL A 13 -17.62 -29.96 4.83
N LEU A 14 -18.14 -30.39 3.69
CA LEU A 14 -18.13 -29.59 2.46
C LEU A 14 -18.93 -28.30 2.61
N ALA A 15 -20.09 -28.35 3.30
CA ALA A 15 -20.92 -27.19 3.57
C ALA A 15 -20.24 -26.17 4.50
N VAL A 16 -19.54 -26.62 5.55
CA VAL A 16 -18.76 -25.76 6.44
C VAL A 16 -17.58 -25.11 5.70
N VAL A 17 -16.88 -25.86 4.85
CA VAL A 17 -15.78 -25.33 4.03
C VAL A 17 -16.28 -24.29 3.02
N LEU A 18 -17.40 -24.54 2.35
CA LEU A 18 -18.02 -23.59 1.41
C LEU A 18 -18.52 -22.31 2.08
N LEU A 19 -18.98 -22.38 3.35
CA LEU A 19 -19.39 -21.22 4.12
C LEU A 19 -18.22 -20.43 4.72
N ALA A 20 -17.12 -21.10 5.09
CA ALA A 20 -15.95 -20.46 5.70
C ALA A 20 -14.99 -19.82 4.67
N LEU A 21 -14.92 -20.36 3.45
CA LEU A 21 -14.04 -19.87 2.39
C LEU A 21 -14.28 -18.41 1.97
N PRO A 22 -15.52 -17.91 1.75
CA PRO A 22 -15.74 -16.52 1.37
C PRO A 22 -15.40 -15.53 2.50
N ALA A 23 -15.60 -15.92 3.76
CA ALA A 23 -15.21 -15.10 4.91
C ALA A 23 -13.68 -14.97 5.00
N LEU A 24 -12.94 -16.03 4.69
CA LEU A 24 -11.47 -16.00 4.65
C LEU A 24 -10.95 -15.17 3.46
N LEU A 25 -11.59 -15.25 2.28
CA LEU A 25 -11.26 -14.39 1.14
C LEU A 25 -11.52 -12.91 1.45
N ALA A 26 -12.65 -12.58 2.09
CA ALA A 26 -12.99 -11.20 2.44
C ALA A 26 -11.97 -10.57 3.41
N LEU A 27 -11.34 -11.37 4.27
CA LEU A 27 -10.33 -10.91 5.22
C LEU A 27 -8.99 -10.55 4.57
N THR A 28 -8.72 -11.02 3.34
CA THR A 28 -7.48 -10.72 2.60
C THR A 28 -7.57 -9.46 1.73
N ALA A 29 -8.76 -8.89 1.56
CA ALA A 29 -9.02 -7.82 0.60
C ALA A 29 -8.78 -6.40 1.14
N THR A 30 -8.57 -6.22 2.45
CA THR A 30 -8.25 -4.91 3.03
C THR A 30 -6.78 -4.57 2.86
N ARG A 31 -6.36 -4.34 1.60
CA ARG A 31 -5.17 -3.52 1.36
C ARG A 31 -5.56 -2.07 1.63
N ALA A 32 -5.19 -1.57 2.81
CA ALA A 32 -5.23 -0.15 3.07
C ALA A 32 -4.32 0.55 2.04
N THR A 33 -4.91 1.29 1.11
CA THR A 33 -4.18 2.25 0.30
C THR A 33 -3.69 3.33 1.25
N ALA A 34 -2.38 3.36 1.51
CA ALA A 34 -1.78 4.47 2.24
C ALA A 34 -2.10 5.76 1.47
N ALA A 35 -2.72 6.72 2.15
CA ALA A 35 -2.97 8.03 1.57
C ALA A 35 -1.63 8.64 1.14
N SER A 36 -1.60 9.27 -0.04
CA SER A 36 -0.40 10.00 -0.47
C SER A 36 -0.03 11.04 0.59
N PRO A 37 1.22 11.05 1.10
CA PRO A 37 1.66 12.08 2.02
C PRO A 37 1.69 13.47 1.36
N PHE A 38 1.67 13.51 0.01
CA PHE A 38 1.64 14.74 -0.78
C PHE A 38 0.23 14.96 -1.32
N THR A 39 -0.51 15.85 -0.67
CA THR A 39 -1.80 16.33 -1.15
C THR A 39 -1.62 17.62 -1.95
N ASP A 40 -2.49 17.88 -2.93
CA ASP A 40 -2.46 19.13 -3.70
C ASP A 40 -2.53 20.36 -2.80
N ARG A 41 -3.26 20.28 -1.68
CA ARG A 41 -3.34 21.34 -0.68
C ARG A 41 -1.98 21.60 -0.04
N LEU A 42 -1.28 20.54 0.38
CA LEU A 42 0.04 20.66 0.99
C LEU A 42 1.03 21.30 0.02
N LEU A 43 1.05 20.85 -1.24
CA LEU A 43 2.00 21.35 -2.26
C LEU A 43 1.77 22.80 -2.67
N ARG A 44 0.57 23.36 -2.43
CA ARG A 44 0.21 24.75 -2.77
C ARG A 44 0.23 25.69 -1.56
N ASP A 45 0.67 25.21 -0.40
CA ASP A 45 0.73 26.03 0.81
C ASP A 45 1.91 27.01 0.72
N GLU A 46 1.61 28.27 0.39
CA GLU A 46 2.61 29.34 0.31
C GLU A 46 3.26 29.67 1.65
N ALA A 47 2.62 29.38 2.79
CA ALA A 47 3.23 29.62 4.09
C ALA A 47 4.35 28.60 4.40
N LEU A 48 4.27 27.40 3.81
CA LEU A 48 5.28 26.35 3.95
C LEU A 48 6.34 26.43 2.84
N TRP A 49 5.93 26.65 1.59
CA TRP A 49 6.81 26.53 0.42
C TRP A 49 7.13 27.86 -0.28
N GLY A 50 6.63 28.98 0.24
CA GLY A 50 6.78 30.32 -0.36
C GLY A 50 8.10 31.01 -0.11
N ASP A 51 8.94 30.51 0.79
CA ASP A 51 10.18 31.17 1.22
C ASP A 51 11.40 30.85 0.33
N GLY A 52 11.22 30.01 -0.69
CA GLY A 52 12.26 29.61 -1.63
C GLY A 52 13.27 28.61 -1.08
N LYS A 53 13.02 28.01 0.09
CA LYS A 53 13.86 26.95 0.66
C LYS A 53 13.35 25.57 0.28
N ALA A 54 14.26 24.59 0.37
CA ALA A 54 13.95 23.18 0.24
C ALA A 54 13.71 22.58 1.62
N GLU A 55 12.72 21.69 1.74
CA GLU A 55 12.58 20.84 2.93
C GLU A 55 13.10 19.43 2.64
N TYR A 56 13.70 18.81 3.66
CA TYR A 56 14.14 17.42 3.58
C TYR A 56 13.64 16.63 4.80
N ALA A 57 13.27 15.38 4.57
CA ALA A 57 12.89 14.44 5.61
C ALA A 57 13.61 13.11 5.38
N VAL A 58 14.06 12.48 6.48
CA VAL A 58 14.76 11.20 6.47
C VAL A 58 13.90 10.19 7.21
N PHE A 59 13.67 9.04 6.59
CA PHE A 59 12.88 7.96 7.16
C PHE A 59 13.71 6.68 7.18
N ASP A 60 13.75 6.03 8.34
CA ASP A 60 14.23 4.66 8.43
C ASP A 60 13.23 3.74 7.73
N ALA A 61 13.75 2.85 6.91
CA ALA A 61 12.96 1.94 6.11
C ALA A 61 13.58 0.53 6.11
N THR A 62 12.81 -0.43 5.60
CA THR A 62 13.30 -1.80 5.41
C THR A 62 12.87 -2.27 4.04
N GLU A 63 13.83 -2.67 3.20
CA GLU A 63 13.57 -3.19 1.86
C GLU A 63 13.94 -4.67 1.79
N ARG A 64 13.11 -5.46 1.11
CA ARG A 64 13.39 -6.87 0.88
C ARG A 64 14.18 -7.05 -0.41
N ARG A 65 15.48 -7.38 -0.31
CA ARG A 65 16.37 -7.60 -1.45
C ARG A 65 16.85 -9.04 -1.47
N TYR A 66 16.68 -9.72 -2.60
CA TYR A 66 17.03 -11.15 -2.76
C TYR A 66 16.41 -12.08 -1.69
N GLY A 67 15.22 -11.75 -1.22
CA GLY A 67 14.51 -12.57 -0.22
C GLY A 67 14.85 -12.27 1.23
N GLU A 68 15.78 -11.35 1.51
CA GLU A 68 16.19 -10.94 2.86
C GLU A 68 15.76 -9.49 3.15
N ALA A 69 15.32 -9.20 4.37
CA ALA A 69 15.00 -7.84 4.80
C ALA A 69 16.30 -7.10 5.16
N ARG A 70 16.47 -5.88 4.65
CA ARG A 70 17.64 -5.04 4.88
C ARG A 70 17.22 -3.67 5.35
N GLU A 71 17.95 -3.11 6.31
CA GLU A 71 17.78 -1.71 6.73
C GLU A 71 18.13 -0.79 5.55
N THR A 72 17.27 0.19 5.32
CA THR A 72 17.42 1.21 4.29
C THR A 72 17.00 2.56 4.81
N GLU A 73 17.35 3.61 4.08
CA GLU A 73 16.99 4.99 4.40
C GLU A 73 16.28 5.59 3.18
N VAL A 74 15.15 6.26 3.42
CA VAL A 74 14.46 7.05 2.40
C VAL A 74 14.65 8.53 2.71
N ARG A 75 15.26 9.26 1.78
CA ARG A 75 15.37 10.72 1.84
C ARG A 75 14.35 11.33 0.90
N HIS A 76 13.45 12.13 1.45
CA HIS A 76 12.57 12.98 0.67
C HIS A 76 13.13 14.41 0.64
N ILE A 77 13.20 14.98 -0.55
CA ILE A 77 13.63 16.37 -0.78
C ILE A 77 12.52 17.05 -1.57
N LEU A 78 11.94 18.09 -1.00
CA LEU A 78 10.90 18.90 -1.63
C LEU A 78 11.47 20.27 -1.96
N VAL A 79 11.37 20.65 -3.25
CA VAL A 79 11.83 21.94 -3.76
C VAL A 79 10.70 22.55 -4.57
N ARG A 80 10.39 23.82 -4.32
CA ARG A 80 9.50 24.60 -5.17
C ARG A 80 10.36 25.41 -6.16
N GLU A 81 10.26 25.06 -7.43
CA GLU A 81 10.93 25.80 -8.51
C GLU A 81 9.91 26.55 -9.36
N ASN A 82 10.23 27.80 -9.72
CA ASN A 82 9.47 28.54 -10.72
C ASN A 82 10.07 28.28 -12.11
N PHE A 83 9.53 27.28 -12.81
CA PHE A 83 10.00 26.91 -14.15
C PHE A 83 9.77 28.03 -15.20
N ALA A 84 8.87 28.98 -14.95
CA ALA A 84 8.59 30.08 -15.89
C ALA A 84 9.70 31.14 -15.95
N ALA A 85 10.58 31.21 -14.94
CA ALA A 85 11.67 32.21 -14.92
C ALA A 85 12.85 31.85 -15.84
N ASN A 86 12.95 30.60 -16.29
CA ASN A 86 14.07 30.07 -17.07
C ASN A 86 13.75 29.80 -18.56
N GLU A 87 12.54 30.12 -19.03
CA GLU A 87 12.23 30.16 -20.46
C GLU A 87 12.80 31.46 -21.06
N ARG A 88 14.04 31.42 -21.54
CA ARG A 88 14.68 32.47 -22.35
C ARG A 88 14.89 32.00 -23.78
#